data_AF-A0A5U2MKK0-F1
#
_entry.id   AF-A0A5U2MKK0-F1
#
_cell.length_a   1.000
_cell.length_b   1.000
_cell.length_c   1.000
_cell.angle_alpha   90.00
_cell.angle_beta   90.00
_cell.angle_gamma   90.00
#
_symmetry.space_group_name_H-M   'P 1'
#
loop_
_entity.id
_entity.type
_entity.pdbx_description
1 polymer ?
#
loop_
_entity_poly.entity_id
_entity_poly.type
_entity_poly.pdbx_seq_one_letter_code
_entity_poly.pdbx_strand_id
1 'polypeptide(L)' 'VDLGEATDDEKTRLMAWKKYRVQVNRVDTTNPDWPDKPASSL' A
#
# COMPACT_ATOMS: atom_id res chain seq x y z
N VAL A 1 -0.30 4.78 -15.98
CA VAL A 1 0.37 5.64 -14.98
C VAL A 1 1.78 5.83 -15.48
N ASP A 2 2.08 7.02 -15.98
CA ASP A 2 3.40 7.35 -16.50
C ASP A 2 4.35 7.55 -15.31
N LEU A 3 5.36 6.69 -15.19
CA LEU A 3 6.28 6.66 -14.03
C LEU A 3 7.43 7.68 -14.14
N GLY A 4 7.44 8.49 -15.21
CA GLY A 4 8.45 9.51 -15.46
C GLY A 4 8.27 10.80 -14.67
N GLU A 5 7.04 11.15 -14.29
CA GLU A 5 6.73 12.40 -13.57
C GLU A 5 6.66 12.24 -12.05
N ALA A 6 6.51 11.02 -11.56
CA ALA A 6 6.37 10.76 -10.13
C ALA A 6 7.71 10.95 -9.40
N THR A 7 7.69 11.79 -8.37
CA THR A 7 8.76 11.91 -7.39
C THR A 7 9.02 10.56 -6.70
N ASP A 8 10.22 10.39 -6.16
CA ASP A 8 10.58 9.14 -5.46
C ASP A 8 9.69 8.90 -4.23
N ASP A 9 9.20 9.97 -3.61
CA ASP A 9 8.22 9.91 -2.52
C ASP A 9 6.86 9.38 -3.00
N GLU A 10 6.38 9.81 -4.16
CA GLU A 10 5.14 9.29 -4.76
C GLU A 10 5.28 7.83 -5.16
N LYS A 11 6.43 7.44 -5.72
CA LYS A 11 6.73 6.03 -6.05
C LYS A 11 6.75 5.18 -4.77
N THR A 12 7.40 5.66 -3.71
CA THR A 12 7.47 4.96 -2.42
C THR A 12 6.10 4.79 -1.80
N ARG A 13 5.27 5.84 -1.79
CA ARG A 13 3.87 5.75 -1.34
C ARG A 13 3.07 4.75 -2.17
N LEU A 14 3.19 4.79 -3.50
CA LEU A 14 2.49 3.86 -4.39
C LEU A 14 2.90 2.40 -4.12
N MET A 15 4.18 2.15 -3.88
CA MET A 15 4.67 0.81 -3.53
C MET A 15 4.16 0.34 -2.17
N ALA A 16 4.17 1.21 -1.16
CA ALA A 16 3.64 0.90 0.17
C ALA A 16 2.16 0.49 0.09
N TRP A 17 1.37 1.24 -0.69
CA TRP A 17 -0.03 0.94 -0.95
C TRP A 17 -0.25 -0.37 -1.72
N LYS A 18 0.59 -0.66 -2.73
CA LYS A 18 0.55 -1.96 -3.43
C LYS A 18 0.83 -3.12 -2.48
N LYS A 19 1.84 -3.00 -1.60
CA LYS A 19 2.18 -4.01 -0.58
C LYS A 19 1.04 -4.23 0.40
N TYR A 20 0.47 -3.15 0.94
CA TYR A 20 -0.66 -3.18 1.86
C TYR A 20 -1.85 -3.96 1.28
N ARG A 21 -2.27 -3.66 0.05
CA ARG A 21 -3.38 -4.39 -0.59
C ARG A 21 -3.12 -5.89 -0.73
N VAL A 22 -1.88 -6.29 -1.02
CA VAL A 22 -1.51 -7.71 -1.10
C VAL A 22 -1.62 -8.37 0.27
N GLN A 23 -1.20 -7.69 1.34
CA GLN A 23 -1.32 -8.19 2.70
C GLN A 23 -2.79 -8.35 3.10
N VAL A 24 -3.62 -7.33 2.87
CA VAL A 24 -5.07 -7.36 3.10
C VAL A 24 -5.73 -8.54 2.38
N ASN A 25 -5.42 -8.77 1.11
CA ASN A 25 -6.00 -9.89 0.34
C ASN A 25 -5.60 -11.28 0.84
N ARG A 26 -4.59 -11.38 1.72
CA ARG A 26 -4.12 -12.63 2.31
C ARG A 26 -4.62 -12.84 3.74
N VAL A 27 -5.31 -11.86 4.32
CA VAL A 27 -5.85 -11.98 5.67
C VAL A 27 -6.93 -13.06 5.69
N ASP A 28 -6.82 -13.98 6.64
CA ASP A 28 -7.89 -14.90 6.97
C ASP A 28 -9.05 -14.12 7.58
N THR A 29 -10.19 -14.11 6.89
CA THR A 29 -11.36 -13.32 7.30
C THR A 29 -12.12 -13.93 8.47
N THR A 30 -11.81 -15.16 8.89
CA THR A 30 -12.44 -15.82 10.03
C THR A 30 -11.81 -15.45 11.37
N ASN A 31 -10.52 -15.10 11.37
CA ASN A 31 -9.79 -14.56 12.52
C ASN A 31 -8.72 -13.56 12.04
N PRO A 32 -9.13 -12.33 11.68
CA PRO A 32 -8.26 -11.44 10.93
C PRO A 32 -7.23 -10.74 11.82
N ASP A 33 -5.98 -10.78 11.39
CA ASP A 33 -4.92 -9.86 11.81
C ASP A 33 -4.67 -8.86 10.67
N TRP A 34 -5.29 -7.68 10.78
CA TRP A 34 -5.25 -6.68 9.71
C TRP A 34 -3.94 -5.89 9.74
N PRO A 35 -3.24 -5.74 8.60
CA PRO A 35 -2.03 -4.94 8.54
C PRO A 35 -2.34 -3.44 8.74
N ASP A 36 -1.34 -2.69 9.19
CA ASP A 36 -1.46 -1.23 9.31
C ASP A 36 -1.52 -0.54 7.95
N LYS A 37 -2.41 0.45 7.85
CA LYS A 37 -2.54 1.27 6.65
C LYS A 37 -1.31 2.18 6.49
N PRO A 38 -0.69 2.25 5.31
CA PRO A 38 0.40 3.18 5.07
C PRO A 38 -0.07 4.64 5.16
N ALA A 39 0.81 5.54 5.61
CA ALA A 39 0.49 6.95 5.78
C ALA A 39 0.14 7.63 4.44
N SER A 40 -0.95 8.38 4.45
CA SER A 40 -1.42 9.24 3.35
C SER A 40 -1.39 10.69 3.80
N SER A 41 -0.21 11.28 3.97
CA SER A 41 -0.16 12.75 4.02
C SER A 41 -0.14 13.26 2.59
N LEU A 42 -1.22 13.95 2.21
CA LEU A 42 -1.33 14.82 1.03
C LEU A 42 -0.78 16.20 1.40
#